data_AF-A0A2N0NE47-F1
#
_entry.id   AF-A0A2N0NE47-F1
#
_cell.length_a   1.000
_cell.length_b   1.000
_cell.length_c   1.000
_cell.angle_alpha   90.00
_cell.angle_beta   90.00
_cell.angle_gamma   90.00
#
_symmetry.space_group_name_H-M   'P 1'
#
loop_
_entity.id
_entity.type
_entity.pdbx_description
1 polymer ?
#
loop_
_entity_poly.entity_id
_entity_poly.type
_entity_poly.pdbx_seq_one_letter_code
_entity_poly.pdbx_strand_id
1 'polypeptide(L)'
;MWDLLAEPDRQILGNFVRACSLLVYRIIDCDILNEAHERLLKVATLIEENYGPERITPNLHLCLHIADCCRDYGPLYSFWCFSFERMNGILGRYFVNCLIV
;
A
#
# COMPACT_ATOMS: atom_id res chain seq x y z
N MET A 1 5.59 16.06 15.99
CA MET A 1 4.54 15.52 15.10
C MET A 1 3.87 14.30 15.73
N TRP A 2 4.62 13.32 16.22
CA TRP A 2 4.05 12.15 16.92
C TRP A 2 3.22 12.49 18.15
N ASP A 3 3.66 13.44 18.96
CA ASP A 3 2.93 13.86 20.18
C ASP A 3 1.66 14.67 19.89
N LEU A 4 1.42 15.03 18.62
CA LEU A 4 0.23 15.79 18.21
C LEU A 4 -0.97 14.90 17.85
N LEU A 5 -0.74 13.60 17.63
CA LEU A 5 -1.77 12.64 17.25
C LEU A 5 -2.50 12.08 18.47
N ALA A 6 -3.78 11.76 18.33
CA ALA A 6 -4.47 10.96 19.33
C ALA A 6 -3.85 9.56 19.41
N GLU A 7 -4.07 8.86 20.52
CA GLU A 7 -3.51 7.53 20.73
C GLU A 7 -3.92 6.51 19.64
N PRO A 8 -5.20 6.43 19.20
CA PRO A 8 -5.59 5.54 18.11
C PRO A 8 -4.89 5.87 16.80
N ASP A 9 -4.72 7.17 16.48
CA ASP A 9 -4.05 7.60 15.24
C ASP A 9 -2.57 7.23 15.23
N ARG A 10 -1.91 7.30 16.39
CA ARG A 10 -0.53 6.82 16.52
C ARG A 10 -0.43 5.34 16.26
N GLN A 11 -1.36 4.54 16.78
CA GLN A 11 -1.40 3.10 16.54
C GLN A 11 -1.67 2.78 15.06
N ILE A 12 -2.63 3.46 14.44
CA ILE A 12 -2.96 3.31 13.02
C ILE A 12 -1.72 3.62 12.18
N LEU A 13 -1.11 4.79 12.36
CA LEU A 13 0.06 5.19 11.58
C LEU A 13 1.26 4.29 11.86
N GLY A 14 1.49 3.90 13.11
CA GLY A 14 2.60 3.01 13.49
C GLY A 14 2.50 1.63 12.84
N ASN A 15 1.32 1.00 12.88
CA ASN A 15 1.10 -0.29 12.22
C ASN A 15 1.20 -0.16 10.70
N PHE A 16 0.65 0.90 10.11
CA PHE A 16 0.72 1.13 8.67
C PHE A 16 2.17 1.30 8.19
N VAL A 17 2.95 2.16 8.86
CA VAL A 17 4.37 2.38 8.53
C VAL A 17 5.16 1.09 8.68
N ARG A 18 4.92 0.30 9.75
CA ARG A 18 5.56 -1.00 9.93
C ARG A 18 5.22 -1.94 8.78
N ALA A 19 3.96 -2.08 8.41
CA ALA A 19 3.55 -2.91 7.27
C ALA A 19 4.24 -2.49 5.97
N CYS A 20 4.23 -1.19 5.65
CA CYS A 20 4.90 -0.68 4.45
C CYS A 20 6.40 -0.99 4.48
N SER A 21 7.08 -0.82 5.63
CA SER A 21 8.51 -1.11 5.75
C SER A 21 8.86 -2.59 5.47
N LEU A 22 7.98 -3.51 5.85
CA LEU A 22 8.12 -4.94 5.59
C LEU A 22 7.87 -5.28 4.11
N LEU A 23 6.83 -4.68 3.53
CA LEU A 23 6.41 -4.97 2.16
C LEU A 23 7.36 -4.43 1.09
N VAL A 24 8.20 -3.45 1.41
CA VAL A 24 9.21 -2.91 0.46
C VAL A 24 10.51 -3.69 0.43
N TYR A 25 10.65 -4.76 1.24
CA TYR A 25 11.86 -5.59 1.19
C TYR A 25 12.06 -6.22 -0.19
N ARG A 26 13.33 -6.32 -0.60
CA ARG A 26 13.70 -6.92 -1.89
C ARG A 26 13.52 -8.44 -1.91
N ILE A 27 13.76 -9.07 -0.77
CA ILE A 27 13.55 -10.49 -0.54
C ILE A 27 12.53 -10.55 0.59
N ILE A 28 11.39 -11.18 0.31
CA ILE A 28 10.27 -11.28 1.23
C ILE A 28 10.02 -12.76 1.46
N ASP A 29 10.09 -13.17 2.73
CA ASP A 29 9.68 -14.49 3.16
C ASP A 29 8.24 -14.48 3.71
N CYS A 30 7.73 -15.67 4.01
CA CYS A 30 6.36 -15.85 4.49
C CYS A 30 6.11 -15.18 5.84
N ASP A 31 7.11 -15.13 6.72
CA ASP A 31 6.95 -14.58 8.07
C ASP A 31 6.83 -13.05 8.00
N ILE A 32 7.64 -12.41 7.16
CA ILE A 32 7.53 -10.98 6.83
C ILE A 32 6.14 -10.65 6.26
N LEU A 33 5.61 -11.49 5.35
CA LEU A 33 4.27 -11.29 4.80
C LEU A 33 3.16 -11.46 5.81
N ASN A 34 3.29 -12.44 6.71
CA ASN A 34 2.34 -12.66 7.78
C ASN A 34 2.32 -11.46 8.74
N GLU A 35 3.49 -10.97 9.17
CA GLU A 35 3.56 -9.76 10.01
C GLU A 35 2.97 -8.55 9.28
N ALA A 36 3.31 -8.33 8.00
CA ALA A 36 2.75 -7.23 7.22
C ALA A 36 1.21 -7.30 7.12
N HIS A 37 0.65 -8.49 6.88
CA HIS A 37 -0.79 -8.70 6.84
C HIS A 37 -1.44 -8.40 8.20
N GLU A 38 -0.90 -8.93 9.30
CA GLU A 38 -1.42 -8.66 10.65
C GLU A 38 -1.42 -7.16 10.98
N ARG A 39 -0.37 -6.44 10.59
CA ARG A 39 -0.27 -4.98 10.76
C ARG A 39 -1.34 -4.25 9.95
N LEU A 40 -1.58 -4.63 8.69
CA LEU A 40 -2.62 -4.02 7.86
C LEU A 40 -4.03 -4.35 8.34
N LEU A 41 -4.26 -5.57 8.83
CA LEU A 41 -5.52 -5.95 9.46
C LEU A 41 -5.77 -5.09 10.70
N LYS A 42 -4.76 -4.90 11.56
CA LYS A 42 -4.86 -4.03 12.73
C LYS A 42 -5.19 -2.59 12.36
N VAL A 43 -4.61 -2.06 11.27
CA VAL A 43 -4.94 -0.73 10.73
C VAL A 43 -6.42 -0.66 10.35
N ALA A 44 -6.92 -1.63 9.56
CA ALA A 44 -8.32 -1.65 9.13
C ALA A 44 -9.27 -1.75 10.32
N THR A 45 -9.00 -2.63 11.28
CA THR A 45 -9.81 -2.78 12.50
C THR A 45 -9.82 -1.50 13.33
N LEU A 46 -8.67 -0.86 13.57
CA LEU A 46 -8.61 0.40 14.32
C LEU A 46 -9.38 1.53 13.62
N ILE A 47 -9.32 1.59 12.28
CA ILE A 47 -10.08 2.58 11.51
C ILE A 47 -11.59 2.33 11.64
N GLU A 48 -12.03 1.08 11.49
CA GLU A 48 -13.44 0.70 11.63
C GLU A 48 -13.97 1.03 13.04
N GLU A 49 -13.22 0.66 14.08
CA GLU A 49 -13.60 0.87 15.49
C GLU A 49 -13.69 2.34 15.87
N ASN A 50 -12.75 3.17 15.41
CA ASN A 50 -12.65 4.58 15.84
C ASN A 50 -13.40 5.56 14.92
N TYR A 51 -13.58 5.19 13.65
CA TYR A 51 -14.10 6.11 12.63
C TYR A 51 -15.28 5.58 11.83
N GLY A 52 -15.73 4.36 12.10
CA GLY A 52 -16.88 3.74 11.48
C GLY A 52 -16.55 2.92 10.22
N PRO A 53 -17.40 1.93 9.88
CA PRO A 53 -17.20 1.05 8.73
C PRO A 53 -17.22 1.78 7.39
N GLU A 54 -17.88 2.94 7.30
CA GLU A 54 -17.90 3.80 6.11
C GLU A 54 -16.52 4.34 5.72
N ARG A 55 -15.56 4.30 6.65
CA ARG A 55 -14.16 4.69 6.39
C ARG A 55 -13.32 3.55 5.82
N ILE A 56 -13.85 2.33 5.79
CA ILE A 56 -13.20 1.20 5.12
C ILE A 56 -13.42 1.32 3.61
N THR A 57 -12.54 2.09 2.98
CA THR A 57 -12.53 2.26 1.53
C THR A 57 -12.10 0.98 0.81
N PRO A 58 -12.48 0.78 -0.47
CA PRO A 58 -12.00 -0.35 -1.27
C PRO A 58 -10.47 -0.46 -1.29
N ASN A 59 -9.75 0.67 -1.34
CA ASN A 59 -8.29 0.68 -1.32
C ASN A 59 -7.73 0.12 0.00
N LEU A 60 -8.34 0.47 1.14
CA LEU A 60 -7.95 -0.07 2.43
C LEU A 60 -8.25 -1.56 2.53
N HIS A 61 -9.39 -2.01 1.99
CA HIS A 61 -9.70 -3.43 1.90
C HIS A 61 -8.69 -4.19 1.03
N LEU A 62 -8.31 -3.62 -0.12
CA LEU A 62 -7.30 -4.21 -1.01
C LEU A 62 -5.93 -4.36 -0.35
N CYS A 63 -5.57 -3.49 0.61
CA CYS A 63 -4.35 -3.67 1.38
C CYS A 63 -4.27 -5.03 2.08
N LEU A 64 -5.41 -5.61 2.51
CA LEU A 64 -5.44 -6.91 3.20
C LEU A 64 -5.02 -8.07 2.29
N HIS A 65 -5.21 -7.92 0.97
CA HIS A 65 -4.85 -8.92 -0.04
C HIS A 65 -3.41 -8.76 -0.57
N ILE A 66 -2.67 -7.71 -0.16
CA ILE A 66 -1.29 -7.49 -0.65
C ILE A 66 -0.37 -8.66 -0.31
N ALA A 67 -0.53 -9.27 0.86
CA ALA A 67 0.29 -10.42 1.25
C ALA A 67 0.06 -11.63 0.32
N ASP A 68 -1.18 -11.89 -0.07
CA ASP A 68 -1.52 -12.95 -1.02
C ASP A 68 -0.96 -12.64 -2.42
N CYS A 69 -1.12 -11.41 -2.89
CA CYS A 69 -0.50 -10.96 -4.12
C CYS A 69 1.02 -11.13 -4.11
N CYS A 70 1.68 -10.87 -2.97
CA CYS A 70 3.12 -11.08 -2.86
C CYS A 70 3.52 -12.56 -2.91
N ARG A 71 2.68 -13.47 -2.39
CA ARG A 71 2.91 -14.92 -2.48
C ARG A 71 2.75 -15.43 -3.91
N ASP A 72 1.77 -14.90 -4.64
CA ASP A 72 1.44 -15.35 -6.00
C ASP A 72 2.35 -14.74 -7.07
N TYR A 73 2.64 -13.44 -6.97
CA TYR A 73 3.34 -12.67 -8.01
C TYR A 73 4.77 -12.25 -7.62
N GLY A 74 5.21 -12.60 -6.41
CA GLY A 74 6.49 -12.16 -5.85
C GLY A 74 6.43 -10.75 -5.25
N PRO A 75 7.58 -10.12 -4.94
CA PRO A 75 7.62 -8.85 -4.22
C PRO A 75 6.83 -7.72 -4.91
N LEU A 76 6.40 -6.70 -4.15
CA LEU A 76 5.54 -5.59 -4.62
C LEU A 76 5.97 -4.96 -5.96
N TYR A 77 7.27 -4.76 -6.15
CA TYR A 77 7.80 -4.14 -7.37
C TYR A 77 7.57 -4.97 -8.64
N SER A 78 7.28 -6.27 -8.51
CA SER A 78 6.99 -7.17 -9.62
C SER A 78 5.64 -6.87 -10.28
N PHE A 79 4.67 -6.32 -9.53
CA PHE A 79 3.30 -6.13 -10.00
C PHE A 79 2.73 -4.73 -9.77
N TRP A 80 3.46 -3.80 -9.13
CA TRP A 80 3.00 -2.42 -8.99
C TRP A 80 2.97 -1.66 -10.34
N CYS A 81 2.06 -0.69 -10.45
CA CYS A 81 1.82 0.03 -11.71
C CYS A 81 2.89 1.07 -12.08
N PHE A 82 3.95 1.27 -11.28
CA PHE A 82 4.94 2.33 -11.51
C PHE A 82 5.55 2.30 -12.92
N SER A 83 5.94 1.11 -13.39
CA SER A 83 6.50 0.94 -14.74
C SER A 83 5.48 1.29 -15.82
N PHE A 84 4.22 0.91 -15.63
CA PHE A 84 3.12 1.21 -16.54
C PHE A 84 2.83 2.71 -16.62
N GLU A 85 2.71 3.38 -15.47
CA GLU A 85 2.50 4.83 -15.37
C GLU A 85 3.66 5.61 -16.02
N ARG A 86 4.90 5.18 -15.81
CA ARG A 86 6.08 5.75 -16.48
C ARG A 86 5.98 5.65 -18.00
N MET A 87 5.55 4.51 -18.53
CA MET A 87 5.35 4.33 -19.97
C MET A 87 4.23 5.22 -20.52
N ASN A 88 3.12 5.35 -19.80
CA ASN A 88 2.04 6.27 -20.18
C ASN A 88 2.54 7.72 -20.28
N GLY A 89 3.39 8.16 -19.35
CA GLY A 89 4.02 9.48 -19.42
C GLY A 89 4.96 9.66 -20.62
N ILE A 90 5.66 8.60 -21.02
CA ILE A 90 6.50 8.60 -22.24
C ILE A 90 5.62 8.70 -23.49
N LEU A 91 4.60 7.84 -23.60
CA LEU A 91 3.66 7.84 -24.72
C LEU A 91 2.94 9.18 -24.85
N GLY A 92 2.46 9.75 -23.74
CA GLY A 92 1.85 11.07 -23.72
C GLY A 92 2.76 12.16 -24.32
N ARG A 93 4.06 12.14 -24.02
CA ARG A 93 5.03 13.07 -24.63
C ARG A 93 5.21 12.85 -26.13
N TYR A 94 5.19 11.61 -26.61
CA TYR A 94 5.25 11.35 -28.05
C TYR A 94 4.01 11.86 -28.79
N PHE A 95 2.81 11.61 -28.26
CA PHE A 95 1.57 12.08 -28.89
C PHE A 95 1.43 13.61 -28.86
N VAL A 96 1.90 14.28 -27.81
CA VAL A 96 1.91 15.76 -27.76
C VAL A 96 2.91 16.34 -28.76
N ASN A 97 4.09 15.75 -28.95
CA ASN A 97 5.08 16.25 -29.93
C ASN A 97 4.71 15.92 -31.38
N CYS A 98 3.90 14.89 -31.64
CA CYS A 98 3.47 14.52 -33.00
C CYS A 98 2.29 15.38 -33.51
N LEU A 99 1.63 16.15 -32.65
CA LEU A 99 0.56 17.10 -33.00
C LEU A 99 1.08 18.53 -33.22
N ILE A 100 2.38 18.78 -33.06
CA ILE A 100 3.04 20.09 -33.23
C ILE A 100 4.09 20.04 -34.38
N VAL A 101 3.86 19.17 -35.38
CA VAL A 101 4.58 19.20 -36.67
C VAL A 101 3.56 19.24 -37.80
#